data_AF-A0A833LJT9-F1
#
_entry.id   AF-A0A833LJT9-F1
#
_cell.length_a   1.000
_cell.length_b   1.000
_cell.length_c   1.000
_cell.angle_alpha   90.00
_cell.angle_beta   90.00
_cell.angle_gamma   90.00
#
_symmetry.space_group_name_H-M   'P 1'
#
loop_
_entity.id
_entity.type
_entity.pdbx_description
1 polymer ?
#
loop_
_entity_poly.entity_id
_entity_poly.type
_entity_poly.pdbx_seq_one_letter_code
_entity_poly.pdbx_strand_id
1 'polypeptide(L)' 'MLYLLISALRAAGVFAIFVVSWLAAYVAGQVAVRTGLVACADAKSCEMFAGMVVMPLGGVAIYGLTLVVWALAARQGR' A
#
# COMPACT_ATOMS: atom_id res chain seq x y z
N MET A 1 28.13 -12.66 10.54
CA MET A 1 27.53 -12.71 9.18
C MET A 1 26.04 -13.08 9.21
N LEU A 2 25.61 -14.12 9.95
CA LEU A 2 24.19 -14.53 10.01
C LEU A 2 23.22 -13.41 10.45
N TYR A 3 23.62 -12.59 11.42
CA TYR A 3 22.82 -11.45 11.89
C TYR A 3 22.57 -10.36 10.83
N LEU A 4 23.55 -10.11 9.95
CA LEU A 4 23.42 -9.13 8.87
C LEU A 4 22.43 -9.60 7.81
N LEU A 5 22.46 -10.89 7.48
CA LEU A 5 21.50 -11.52 6.55
C LEU A 5 20.07 -11.45 7.07
N ILE A 6 19.85 -11.75 8.35
CA ILE A 6 18.52 -11.67 8.98
C ILE A 6 18.01 -10.22 8.99
N SER A 7 18.88 -9.26 9.28
CA SER A 7 18.52 -7.83 9.24
C SER A 7 18.15 -7.38 7.83
N ALA A 8 18.94 -7.77 6.82
CA ALA A 8 18.68 -7.46 5.42
C ALA A 8 17.36 -8.07 4.92
N LEU A 9 17.07 -9.32 5.29
CA LEU A 9 15.80 -9.97 4.94
C LEU A 9 14.60 -9.26 5.57
N ARG A 10 14.71 -8.81 6.81
CA ARG A 10 13.64 -8.03 7.47
C ARG A 10 13.45 -6.68 6.78
N ALA A 11 14.52 -5.97 6.47
CA ALA A 11 14.45 -4.71 5.75
C ALA A 11 13.82 -4.89 4.36
N ALA A 12 14.23 -5.93 3.63
CA ALA A 12 13.65 -6.28 2.33
C ALA A 12 12.16 -6.64 2.43
N GLY A 13 11.76 -7.37 3.47
CA GLY A 13 10.35 -7.70 3.73
C GLY A 13 9.50 -6.45 3.98
N VAL A 14 9.99 -5.52 4.83
CA VAL A 14 9.30 -4.25 5.09
C VAL A 14 9.20 -3.40 3.82
N PHE A 15 10.27 -3.34 3.03
CA PHE A 15 10.28 -2.64 1.75
C PHE A 15 9.31 -3.27 0.75
N ALA A 16 9.24 -4.59 0.66
CA ALA A 16 8.28 -5.29 -0.19
C ALA A 16 6.83 -4.98 0.21
N ILE A 17 6.52 -4.98 1.51
CA ILE A 17 5.18 -4.62 2.01
C ILE A 17 4.85 -3.17 1.64
N PHE A 18 5.83 -2.27 1.75
CA PHE A 18 5.67 -0.88 1.33
C PHE A 18 5.32 -0.79 -0.16
N VAL A 19 6.13 -1.36 -1.05
CA VAL A 19 5.89 -1.31 -2.50
C VAL A 19 4.54 -1.93 -2.89
N VAL A 20 4.20 -3.09 -2.33
CA VAL A 20 2.93 -3.78 -2.60
C VAL A 20 1.74 -2.95 -2.14
N SER A 21 1.83 -2.27 -0.99
CA SER A 21 0.73 -1.43 -0.48
C SER A 21 0.42 -0.27 -1.42
N TRP A 22 1.45 0.36 -1.98
CA TRP A 22 1.30 1.46 -2.93
C TRP A 22 0.71 0.98 -4.26
N LEU A 23 1.19 -0.18 -4.73
CA LEU A 23 0.70 -0.77 -5.98
C LEU A 23 -0.77 -1.22 -5.84
N ALA A 24 -1.14 -1.79 -4.70
CA ALA A 24 -2.52 -2.16 -4.39
C ALA A 24 -3.45 -0.94 -4.35
N ALA A 25 -3.02 0.15 -3.69
CA ALA A 25 -3.78 1.40 -3.63
C ALA A 25 -3.97 2.02 -5.03
N TYR A 26 -2.93 2.03 -5.86
CA TYR A 26 -3.02 2.52 -7.23
C TYR A 26 -4.00 1.69 -8.08
N VAL A 27 -3.92 0.36 -8.01
CA VAL A 27 -4.85 -0.53 -8.73
C VAL A 27 -6.29 -0.32 -8.25
N ALA A 28 -6.51 -0.21 -6.94
CA ALA A 28 -7.83 0.08 -6.38
C ALA A 28 -8.38 1.44 -6.88
N GLY A 29 -7.55 2.47 -6.92
CA GLY A 29 -7.90 3.78 -7.48
C GLY A 29 -8.27 3.70 -8.96
N GLN A 30 -7.50 2.98 -9.76
CA GLN A 30 -7.79 2.75 -11.18
C GLN A 30 -9.10 1.97 -11.39
N VAL A 31 -9.38 0.97 -10.56
CA VAL A 31 -10.65 0.23 -10.60
C VAL A 31 -11.81 1.14 -10.24
N ALA A 32 -11.70 1.97 -9.21
CA ALA A 32 -12.73 2.93 -8.81
C ALA A 32 -13.03 3.96 -9.92
N VAL A 33 -11.99 4.43 -10.60
CA VAL A 33 -12.10 5.32 -11.77
C VAL A 33 -12.82 4.60 -12.93
N ARG A 34 -12.39 3.39 -13.29
CA ARG A 34 -12.97 2.64 -14.43
C ARG A 34 -14.41 2.18 -14.20
N THR A 35 -14.80 1.96 -12.95
CA THR A 35 -16.16 1.56 -12.58
C THR A 35 -17.12 2.74 -12.42
N GLY A 36 -16.64 3.98 -12.60
CA GLY A 36 -17.46 5.19 -12.49
C GLY A 36 -17.84 5.55 -11.06
N LEU A 37 -17.18 4.95 -10.05
CA LEU A 37 -17.37 5.31 -8.64
C LEU A 37 -16.81 6.69 -8.31
N VAL A 38 -15.90 7.20 -9.13
CA VAL A 38 -15.33 8.54 -9.02
C VAL A 38 -15.83 9.38 -10.19
N ALA A 39 -16.63 10.40 -9.90
CA ALA A 39 -17.04 11.38 -10.90
C ALA A 39 -15.87 12.31 -11.21
N CYS A 40 -15.25 12.12 -12.37
CA CYS A 40 -14.23 13.02 -12.90
C CYS A 40 -14.74 13.76 -14.13
N ALA A 41 -14.37 15.03 -14.25
CA ALA A 41 -14.66 15.82 -15.44
C ALA A 41 -13.93 15.32 -16.70
N ASP A 42 -12.70 14.80 -16.53
CA ASP A 42 -11.83 14.35 -17.63
C ASP A 42 -11.03 13.10 -17.25
N ALA A 43 -10.71 12.27 -18.25
CA ALA A 43 -9.90 11.06 -18.08
C ALA A 43 -8.53 11.35 -17.45
N LYS A 44 -7.91 12.48 -17.84
CA LYS A 44 -6.61 12.92 -17.30
C LYS A 44 -6.68 13.27 -15.81
N SER A 45 -7.75 13.93 -15.38
CA SER A 45 -7.97 14.28 -13.96
C SER A 45 -8.21 13.03 -13.11
N CYS A 46 -8.85 12.02 -13.70
CA CYS A 46 -9.11 10.74 -13.04
C CYS A 46 -7.85 9.92 -12.82
N GLU A 47 -6.93 9.88 -13.79
CA GLU A 47 -5.61 9.26 -13.59
C GLU A 47 -4.76 10.01 -12.56
N MET A 48 -4.82 11.36 -12.56
CA MET A 48 -4.15 12.16 -11.53
C MET A 48 -4.72 11.91 -10.14
N PHE A 49 -6.03 11.71 -9.99
CA PHE A 49 -6.62 11.37 -8.70
C PHE A 49 -6.12 10.02 -8.17
N ALA A 50 -6.08 9.00 -9.03
CA ALA A 50 -5.55 7.69 -8.65
C ALA A 50 -4.06 7.76 -8.27
N GLY A 51 -3.25 8.51 -9.01
CA GLY A 51 -1.80 8.61 -8.79
C GLY A 51 -1.38 9.58 -7.66
N MET A 52 -2.03 10.74 -7.55
CA MET A 52 -1.63 11.79 -6.59
C MET A 52 -2.38 11.73 -5.26
N VAL A 53 -3.56 11.10 -5.21
CA VAL A 53 -4.40 11.06 -4.00
C VAL A 53 -4.54 9.64 -3.49
N VAL A 54 -5.06 8.72 -4.31
CA VAL A 54 -5.37 7.36 -3.87
C VAL A 54 -4.10 6.55 -3.60
N MET A 55 -3.09 6.62 -4.47
CA MET A 55 -1.84 5.91 -4.30
C MET A 55 -1.08 6.30 -3.02
N PRO A 56 -0.80 7.59 -2.71
CA PRO A 56 -0.09 7.94 -1.49
C PRO A 56 -0.94 7.75 -0.23
N LEU A 57 -2.20 8.20 -0.21
CA LEU A 57 -3.04 8.07 0.99
C LEU A 57 -3.46 6.62 1.23
N GLY A 58 -3.92 5.93 0.20
CA GLY A 58 -4.29 4.52 0.26
C GLY A 58 -3.08 3.63 0.52
N GLY A 59 -1.93 3.92 -0.10
CA GLY A 59 -0.69 3.17 0.10
C GLY A 59 -0.19 3.26 1.54
N VAL A 60 -0.18 4.46 2.12
CA VAL A 60 0.20 4.68 3.53
C VAL A 60 -0.83 4.06 4.48
N ALA A 61 -2.13 4.17 4.20
CA ALA A 61 -3.18 3.57 5.02
C ALA A 61 -3.10 2.04 5.03
N ILE A 62 -2.96 1.40 3.86
CA ILE A 62 -2.80 -0.05 3.73
C ILE A 62 -1.52 -0.49 4.42
N TYR A 63 -0.40 0.21 4.20
CA TYR A 63 0.86 -0.10 4.85
C TYR A 63 0.75 -0.02 6.39
N GLY A 64 0.15 1.05 6.91
CA GLY A 64 -0.08 1.24 8.34
C GLY A 64 -0.97 0.16 8.95
N LEU A 65 -2.11 -0.15 8.30
CA LEU A 65 -3.01 -1.23 8.74
C LEU A 65 -2.30 -2.58 8.74
N THR A 66 -1.51 -2.87 7.71
CA THR A 66 -0.75 -4.12 7.61
C THR A 66 0.22 -4.26 8.78
N LEU A 67 0.92 -3.18 9.15
CA LEU A 67 1.80 -3.15 10.33
C LEU A 67 1.04 -3.32 11.65
N VAL A 68 -0.13 -2.68 11.80
CA VAL A 68 -0.96 -2.80 13.00
C VAL A 68 -1.46 -4.23 13.17
N VAL A 69 -2.01 -4.84 12.10
CA VAL A 69 -2.46 -6.24 12.11
C VAL A 69 -1.30 -7.17 12.45
N TRP A 70 -0.13 -6.93 11.86
CA TRP A 70 1.06 -7.73 12.15
C TRP A 70 1.51 -7.60 13.61
N ALA A 71 1.47 -6.40 14.18
CA ALA A 71 1.78 -6.15 15.58
C ALA A 71 0.77 -6.81 16.53
N LEU A 72 -0.52 -6.81 16.19
CA LEU A 72 -1.57 -7.48 16.97
C LEU A 72 -1.43 -9.00 16.89
N ALA A 73 -1.21 -9.55 15.70
CA ALA A 73 -0.98 -10.99 15.51
C ALA A 73 0.27 -11.47 16.27
N ALA A 74 1.35 -10.70 16.25
CA ALA A 74 2.56 -10.99 17.01
C ALA A 74 2.34 -10.97 18.54
N ARG A 75 1.35 -10.21 19.03
CA ARG A 75 0.96 -10.19 20.45
C ARG A 75 0.08 -11.38 20.83
N GLN A 76 -0.78 -11.87 19.93
CA GLN A 76 -1.65 -13.03 20.18
C GLN A 76 -0.92 -14.38 20.06
N GLY A 77 0.19 -14.43 19.32
CA GLY A 77 1.03 -15.63 19.20
C GLY A 77 2.06 -15.81 20.32
N ARG A 78 2.01 -15.00 21.38
CA ARG A 78 2.78 -15.14 22.63
C ARG A 78 1.84 -15.45 23.77
#